data_AF-A0A7R8WWM8-F1
#
_entry.id   AF-A0A7R8WWM8-F1
#
_cell.length_a   1.000
_cell.length_b   1.000
_cell.length_c   1.000
_cell.angle_alpha   90.00
_cell.angle_beta   90.00
_cell.angle_gamma   90.00
#
_symmetry.space_group_name_H-M   'P 1'
#
loop_
_entity.id
_entity.type
_entity.pdbx_description
1 polymer ?
#
loop_
_entity_poly.entity_id
_entity_poly.type
_entity_poly.pdbx_seq_one_letter_code
_entity_poly.pdbx_strand_id
1 'polypeptide(L)'
;MNEGWATFWHYTLMQTLYEEGRVDDGFMMEFLQSHTNVVAQPPYYHPAYSGINPYALGFAMYQDIKRICTEPDEEDRRWFPQLVDTHWQETLDFAMRNFKDESFIAQYLSPKLIREFHLFAVTDDDAVDDLEISAIHNDAGYEKVRRMLADQYNLGNREPNIQVYRVDLFGDRSLTLRHYEASRIPLGDTTDEMLKH
;
A
#
# COMPACT_ATOMS: atom_id res chain seq x y z
N MET A 1 2.65 4.78 -1.43
CA MET A 1 3.93 4.21 -1.93
C MET A 1 5.09 5.16 -1.76
N ASN A 2 4.83 6.48 -1.74
CA ASN A 2 5.81 7.50 -1.42
C ASN A 2 6.50 7.24 -0.04
N GLU A 3 5.72 6.79 0.94
CA GLU A 3 6.18 6.37 2.27
C GLU A 3 7.25 5.28 2.16
N GLY A 4 6.97 4.24 1.38
CA GLY A 4 7.92 3.15 1.12
C GLY A 4 9.17 3.62 0.37
N TRP A 5 9.03 4.57 -0.56
CA TRP A 5 10.13 5.10 -1.35
C TRP A 5 11.15 5.83 -0.47
N ALA A 6 10.65 6.72 0.40
CA ALA A 6 11.49 7.43 1.36
C ALA A 6 12.20 6.44 2.31
N THR A 7 11.46 5.49 2.88
CA THR A 7 12.00 4.47 3.78
C THR A 7 13.07 3.60 3.11
N PHE A 8 12.84 3.19 1.86
CA PHE A 8 13.79 2.40 1.08
C PHE A 8 15.10 3.16 0.84
N TRP A 9 15.03 4.43 0.46
CA TRP A 9 16.24 5.23 0.25
C TRP A 9 16.95 5.59 1.54
N HIS A 10 16.22 5.90 2.61
CA HIS A 10 16.84 6.11 3.92
C HIS A 10 17.62 4.86 4.35
N TYR A 11 17.02 3.67 4.25
CA TYR A 11 17.70 2.41 4.54
C TYR A 11 18.92 2.16 3.64
N THR A 12 18.73 2.30 2.32
CA THR A 12 19.77 2.01 1.33
C THR A 12 20.96 2.95 1.51
N LEU A 13 20.73 4.26 1.62
CA LEU A 13 21.80 5.24 1.79
C LEU A 13 22.52 5.08 3.13
N MET A 14 21.80 4.82 4.23
CA MET A 14 22.44 4.59 5.53
C MET A 14 23.31 3.35 5.51
N GLN A 15 22.85 2.24 4.91
CA GLN A 15 23.70 1.05 4.75
C GLN A 15 24.92 1.32 3.89
N THR A 16 24.78 2.02 2.76
CA THR A 16 25.92 2.36 1.91
C THR A 16 26.94 3.23 2.65
N LEU A 17 26.49 4.23 3.41
CA LEU A 17 27.39 5.05 4.22
C LEU A 17 28.14 4.23 5.28
N TYR A 18 27.49 3.22 5.87
CA TYR A 18 28.12 2.33 6.84
C TYR A 18 29.14 1.40 6.21
N GLU A 19 28.80 0.79 5.07
CA GLU A 19 29.71 -0.04 4.27
C GLU A 19 30.96 0.74 3.82
N GLU A 20 30.80 2.03 3.50
CA GLU A 20 31.90 2.94 3.17
C GLU A 20 32.67 3.48 4.40
N GLY A 21 32.27 3.11 5.62
CA GLY A 21 32.88 3.58 6.88
C GLY A 21 32.68 5.08 7.15
N ARG A 22 31.62 5.69 6.60
CA ARG A 22 31.26 7.11 6.79
C ARG A 22 30.44 7.36 8.06
N VAL A 23 29.83 6.31 8.62
CA VAL A 23 29.09 6.34 9.88
C VAL A 23 29.56 5.20 10.78
N ASP A 24 29.49 5.40 12.10
CA ASP A 24 29.91 4.41 13.08
C ASP A 24 28.77 3.47 13.52
N ASP A 25 29.14 2.41 14.25
CA ASP A 25 28.21 1.41 14.77
C ASP A 25 27.14 2.02 15.68
N GLY A 26 27.49 3.04 16.49
CA GLY A 26 26.57 3.68 17.41
C GLY A 26 25.45 4.40 16.67
N PHE A 27 25.83 5.21 15.68
CA PHE A 27 24.89 5.88 14.79
C PHE A 27 24.01 4.87 14.03
N MET A 28 24.58 3.78 13.54
CA MET A 28 23.83 2.75 12.83
C MET A 28 22.78 2.07 13.74
N MET A 29 23.12 1.80 15.01
CA MET A 29 22.17 1.23 15.97
C MET A 29 20.98 2.16 16.26
N GLU A 30 21.22 3.46 16.40
CA GLU A 30 20.14 4.46 16.56
C GLU A 30 19.26 4.53 15.31
N PHE A 31 19.87 4.52 14.12
CA PHE A 31 19.14 4.48 12.86
C PHE A 31 18.25 3.24 12.75
N LEU A 32 18.80 2.05 13.02
CA LEU A 32 18.07 0.78 12.95
C LEU A 32 16.89 0.75 13.92
N GLN A 33 17.06 1.29 15.13
CA GLN A 33 15.98 1.42 16.10
C GLN A 33 14.86 2.30 15.56
N SER A 34 15.20 3.48 15.02
CA SER A 34 14.22 4.41 14.43
C SER A 34 13.50 3.80 13.22
N HIS A 35 14.26 3.22 12.29
CA HIS A 35 13.73 2.58 11.09
C HIS A 35 12.77 1.45 11.42
N THR A 36 13.18 0.54 12.32
CA THR A 36 12.36 -0.60 12.74
C THR A 36 11.02 -0.16 13.33
N ASN A 37 11.02 0.91 14.12
CA ASN A 37 9.78 1.46 14.68
C ASN A 37 8.83 2.00 13.60
N VAL A 38 9.37 2.60 12.54
CA VAL A 38 8.56 3.15 11.43
C VAL A 38 7.97 2.04 10.56
N VAL A 39 8.75 0.98 10.28
CA VAL A 39 8.31 -0.13 9.43
C VAL A 39 7.66 -1.28 10.20
N ALA A 40 7.43 -1.12 11.50
CA ALA A 40 6.78 -2.14 12.31
C ALA A 40 5.38 -2.44 11.76
N GLN A 41 5.14 -3.71 11.42
CA GLN A 41 3.83 -4.25 11.05
C GLN A 41 3.43 -5.28 12.10
N PRO A 42 2.51 -4.95 13.02
CA PRO A 42 1.94 -5.96 13.92
C PRO A 42 1.26 -7.06 13.12
N PRO A 43 1.28 -8.32 13.58
CA PRO A 43 0.50 -9.38 12.96
C PRO A 43 -1.00 -9.13 13.16
N TYR A 44 -1.84 -9.71 12.30
CA TYR A 44 -3.29 -9.43 12.26
C TYR A 44 -4.03 -9.69 13.59
N TYR A 45 -3.51 -10.60 14.42
CA TYR A 45 -4.10 -10.96 15.73
C TYR A 45 -3.62 -10.07 16.88
N HIS A 46 -2.73 -9.11 16.63
CA HIS A 46 -2.21 -8.22 17.65
C HIS A 46 -3.19 -7.06 17.92
N PRO A 47 -3.43 -6.64 19.19
CA PRO A 47 -4.37 -5.57 19.50
C PRO A 47 -4.06 -4.20 18.86
N ALA A 48 -2.78 -3.96 18.56
CA ALA A 48 -2.33 -2.74 17.89
C ALA A 48 -2.44 -2.81 16.34
N TYR A 49 -2.97 -3.89 15.77
CA TYR A 49 -3.19 -3.99 14.33
C TYR A 49 -4.34 -3.07 13.90
N SER A 50 -4.02 -2.07 13.08
CA SER A 50 -4.99 -1.11 12.53
C SER A 50 -5.01 -1.10 11.00
N GLY A 51 -4.63 -2.23 10.39
CA GLY A 51 -4.44 -2.36 8.95
C GLY A 51 -2.97 -2.44 8.54
N ILE A 52 -2.73 -2.35 7.24
CA ILE A 52 -1.41 -2.46 6.65
C ILE A 52 -0.68 -1.12 6.77
N ASN A 53 0.49 -1.14 7.41
CA ASN A 53 1.40 -0.02 7.51
C ASN A 53 1.98 0.28 6.11
N PRO A 54 1.71 1.46 5.52
CA PRO A 54 2.18 1.81 4.18
C PRO A 54 3.72 1.89 4.10
N TYR A 55 4.41 2.21 5.21
CA TYR A 55 5.87 2.19 5.26
C TYR A 55 6.41 0.76 5.20
N ALA A 56 5.79 -0.17 5.94
CA ALA A 56 6.19 -1.57 5.95
C ALA A 56 5.98 -2.24 4.59
N LEU A 57 4.77 -2.12 4.04
CA LEU A 57 4.43 -2.69 2.74
C LEU A 57 5.28 -2.08 1.64
N GLY A 58 5.35 -0.74 1.58
CA GLY A 58 6.10 -0.06 0.54
C GLY A 58 7.60 -0.40 0.59
N PHE A 59 8.20 -0.40 1.78
CA PHE A 59 9.61 -0.80 1.94
C PHE A 59 9.86 -2.23 1.45
N ALA A 60 9.02 -3.18 1.85
CA ALA A 60 9.13 -4.56 1.43
C ALA A 60 8.99 -4.71 -0.10
N MET A 61 8.06 -3.97 -0.72
CA MET A 61 7.89 -3.97 -2.17
C MET A 61 9.13 -3.43 -2.91
N TYR A 62 9.74 -2.33 -2.47
CA TYR A 62 10.96 -1.82 -3.10
C TYR A 62 12.16 -2.76 -2.92
N GLN A 63 12.32 -3.35 -1.73
CA GLN A 63 13.34 -4.36 -1.48
C GLN A 63 13.14 -5.59 -2.38
N ASP A 64 11.90 -6.02 -2.55
CA ASP A 64 11.59 -7.19 -3.37
C ASP A 64 11.78 -6.91 -4.87
N ILE A 65 11.42 -5.72 -5.38
CA ILE A 65 11.75 -5.34 -6.76
C ILE A 65 13.26 -5.34 -6.98
N LYS A 66 14.04 -4.74 -6.06
CA LYS A 66 15.50 -4.76 -6.13
C LYS A 66 16.02 -6.20 -6.15
N ARG A 67 15.51 -7.06 -5.27
CA ARG A 67 15.86 -8.48 -5.21
C ARG A 67 15.50 -9.22 -6.50
N ILE A 68 14.33 -8.99 -7.09
CA ILE A 68 13.93 -9.61 -8.36
C ILE A 68 14.90 -9.23 -9.48
N CYS A 69 15.36 -7.98 -9.50
CA CYS A 69 16.33 -7.52 -10.48
C CYS A 69 17.72 -8.16 -10.31
N THR A 70 18.18 -8.39 -9.08
CA THR A 70 19.56 -8.86 -8.81
C THR A 70 19.69 -10.35 -8.54
N GLU A 71 18.70 -10.93 -7.87
CA GLU A 71 18.67 -12.32 -7.37
C GLU A 71 17.26 -12.95 -7.53
N PRO A 72 16.77 -13.11 -8.78
CA PRO A 72 15.43 -13.67 -9.02
C PRO A 72 15.40 -15.18 -8.78
N ASP A 73 14.26 -15.67 -8.27
CA ASP A 73 13.91 -17.08 -8.19
C ASP A 73 12.99 -17.52 -9.36
N GLU A 74 12.55 -18.79 -9.38
CA GLU A 74 11.68 -19.30 -10.45
C GLU A 74 10.30 -18.64 -10.48
N GLU A 75 9.76 -18.28 -9.30
CA GLU A 75 8.46 -17.62 -9.20
C GLU A 75 8.55 -16.18 -9.72
N ASP A 76 9.62 -15.47 -9.39
CA ASP A 76 9.89 -14.12 -9.90
C ASP A 76 10.00 -14.10 -11.42
N ARG A 77 10.69 -15.08 -12.02
CA ARG A 77 10.82 -15.19 -13.48
C ARG A 77 9.48 -15.40 -14.17
N ARG A 78 8.55 -16.09 -13.51
CA ARG A 78 7.21 -16.33 -14.03
C ARG A 78 6.32 -15.09 -13.91
N TRP A 79 6.39 -14.40 -12.78
CA TRP A 79 5.50 -13.28 -12.45
C TRP A 79 6.00 -11.91 -12.92
N PHE A 80 7.30 -11.73 -12.99
CA PHE A 80 7.96 -10.48 -13.34
C PHE A 80 9.10 -10.68 -14.35
N PRO A 81 8.85 -11.32 -15.51
CA PRO A 81 9.90 -11.57 -16.50
C PRO A 81 10.61 -10.29 -16.97
N GLN A 82 9.91 -9.14 -16.94
CA GLN A 82 10.45 -7.83 -17.31
C GLN A 82 11.42 -7.22 -16.30
N LEU A 83 11.48 -7.75 -15.07
CA LEU A 83 12.32 -7.23 -13.99
C LEU A 83 13.61 -8.04 -13.80
N VAL A 84 13.66 -9.25 -14.33
CA VAL A 84 14.77 -10.19 -14.15
C VAL A 84 16.03 -9.68 -14.83
N ASP A 85 17.15 -9.72 -14.10
CA ASP A 85 18.49 -9.33 -14.58
C ASP A 85 18.57 -7.89 -15.15
N THR A 86 17.71 -6.99 -14.67
CA THR A 86 17.71 -5.56 -15.06
C THR A 86 18.44 -4.69 -14.04
N HIS A 87 18.75 -3.44 -14.41
CA HIS A 87 19.30 -2.47 -13.46
C HIS A 87 18.20 -1.99 -12.52
N TRP A 88 18.26 -2.40 -11.25
CA TRP A 88 17.21 -2.15 -10.27
C TRP A 88 16.92 -0.65 -10.08
N GLN A 89 17.94 0.22 -10.16
CA GLN A 89 17.75 1.67 -9.98
C GLN A 89 16.90 2.28 -11.09
N GLU A 90 17.13 1.87 -12.34
CA GLU A 90 16.33 2.31 -13.50
C GLU A 90 14.91 1.77 -13.42
N THR A 91 14.76 0.50 -13.04
CA THR A 91 13.46 -0.12 -12.80
C THR A 91 12.64 0.65 -11.76
N LEU A 92 13.28 0.99 -10.63
CA LEU A 92 12.65 1.72 -9.54
C LEU A 92 12.30 3.17 -9.92
N ASP A 93 13.19 3.89 -10.61
CA ASP A 93 12.92 5.23 -11.12
C ASP A 93 11.74 5.22 -12.12
N PHE A 94 11.72 4.24 -13.03
CA PHE A 94 10.61 4.06 -13.95
C PHE A 94 9.29 3.79 -13.21
N ALA A 95 9.30 2.86 -12.24
CA ALA A 95 8.10 2.50 -11.50
C ALA A 95 7.53 3.71 -10.74
N MET A 96 8.37 4.49 -10.07
CA MET A 96 7.95 5.68 -9.32
C MET A 96 7.41 6.82 -10.17
N ARG A 97 7.92 6.98 -11.40
CA ARG A 97 7.47 8.06 -12.29
C ARG A 97 6.15 7.76 -12.99
N ASN A 98 5.88 6.48 -13.24
CA ASN A 98 4.78 6.07 -14.13
C ASN A 98 3.59 5.47 -13.40
N PHE A 99 3.72 5.08 -12.13
CA PHE A 99 2.66 4.42 -11.38
C PHE A 99 2.28 5.21 -10.12
N LYS A 100 0.97 5.33 -9.89
CA LYS A 100 0.38 5.75 -8.61
C LYS A 100 0.29 4.57 -7.64
N ASP A 101 0.02 4.84 -6.37
CA ASP A 101 -0.05 3.86 -5.30
C ASP A 101 -0.88 2.60 -5.65
N GLU A 102 -2.12 2.79 -6.10
CA GLU A 102 -3.01 1.69 -6.47
C GLU A 102 -2.45 0.84 -7.62
N SER A 103 -1.96 1.51 -8.67
CA SER A 103 -1.38 0.83 -9.83
C SER A 103 -0.05 0.16 -9.51
N PHE A 104 0.73 0.71 -8.57
CA PHE A 104 2.00 0.15 -8.14
C PHE A 104 1.78 -1.16 -7.39
N ILE A 105 0.81 -1.20 -6.47
CA ILE A 105 0.42 -2.42 -5.77
C ILE A 105 -0.07 -3.47 -6.75
N ALA A 106 -0.97 -3.09 -7.67
CA ALA A 106 -1.52 -4.01 -8.66
C ALA A 106 -0.44 -4.63 -9.56
N GLN A 107 0.60 -3.87 -9.91
CA GLN A 107 1.63 -4.30 -10.85
C GLN A 107 2.83 -4.99 -10.18
N TYR A 108 3.24 -4.60 -8.97
CA TYR A 108 4.53 -4.99 -8.40
C TYR A 108 4.44 -5.82 -7.11
N LEU A 109 3.26 -6.04 -6.52
CA LEU A 109 3.14 -6.83 -5.29
C LEU A 109 3.39 -8.33 -5.55
N SER A 110 4.56 -8.85 -5.20
CA SER A 110 4.91 -10.25 -5.50
C SER A 110 4.09 -11.28 -4.72
N PRO A 111 3.93 -12.51 -5.26
CA PRO A 111 3.34 -13.62 -4.52
C PRO A 111 4.08 -13.94 -3.22
N LYS A 112 5.40 -13.76 -3.22
CA LYS A 112 6.27 -13.91 -2.04
C LYS A 112 5.86 -12.95 -0.93
N LEU A 113 5.69 -11.67 -1.24
CA LEU A 113 5.23 -10.68 -0.25
C LEU A 113 3.80 -10.94 0.20
N ILE A 114 2.90 -11.40 -0.69
CA ILE A 114 1.54 -11.79 -0.30
C ILE A 114 1.57 -12.88 0.78
N ARG A 115 2.46 -13.87 0.66
CA ARG A 115 2.64 -14.92 1.67
C ARG A 115 3.30 -14.38 2.94
N GLU A 116 4.33 -13.54 2.81
CA GLU A 116 5.07 -12.97 3.95
C GLU A 116 4.20 -12.07 4.83
N PHE A 117 3.35 -11.24 4.22
CA PHE A 117 2.39 -10.40 4.93
C PHE A 117 1.10 -11.15 5.31
N HIS A 118 1.00 -12.45 5.01
CA HIS A 118 -0.19 -13.26 5.23
C HIS A 118 -1.47 -12.60 4.68
N LEU A 119 -1.39 -12.00 3.48
CA LEU A 119 -2.53 -11.32 2.88
C LEU A 119 -3.50 -12.33 2.29
N PHE A 120 -4.78 -12.16 2.62
CA PHE A 120 -5.89 -12.94 2.07
C PHE A 120 -7.04 -12.01 1.69
N ALA A 121 -7.84 -12.45 0.72
CA ALA A 121 -9.05 -11.75 0.29
C ALA A 121 -10.27 -12.36 0.96
N VAL A 122 -11.10 -11.51 1.56
CA VAL A 122 -12.44 -11.86 2.03
C VAL A 122 -13.44 -11.13 1.16
N THR A 123 -14.37 -11.87 0.56
CA THR A 123 -15.52 -11.25 -0.12
C THR A 123 -16.66 -11.22 0.89
N ASP A 124 -16.99 -10.01 1.36
CA ASP A 124 -18.17 -9.76 2.16
C ASP A 124 -19.28 -9.31 1.21
N ASP A 125 -20.22 -10.22 0.93
CA ASP A 125 -21.42 -9.93 0.14
C ASP A 125 -22.57 -9.84 1.13
N ASP A 126 -23.20 -8.67 1.24
CA ASP A 126 -24.30 -8.41 2.16
C ASP A 126 -25.55 -9.28 1.89
N ALA A 127 -25.59 -9.98 0.75
CA ALA A 127 -26.60 -10.97 0.41
C ALA A 127 -26.25 -12.41 0.86
N VAL A 128 -25.07 -12.65 1.45
CA VAL A 128 -24.58 -13.98 1.83
C VAL A 128 -24.18 -13.98 3.30
N ASP A 129 -24.85 -14.79 4.13
CA ASP A 129 -24.62 -14.86 5.59
C ASP A 129 -23.22 -15.42 5.97
N ASP A 130 -22.48 -15.99 5.03
CA ASP A 130 -21.17 -16.62 5.24
C ASP A 130 -20.03 -15.81 4.58
N LEU A 131 -18.97 -15.53 5.34
CA LEU A 131 -17.74 -14.93 4.80
C LEU A 131 -16.97 -15.95 3.93
N GLU A 132 -16.93 -15.73 2.62
CA GLU A 132 -16.18 -16.60 1.71
C GLU A 132 -14.70 -16.17 1.62
N ILE A 133 -13.78 -17.07 2.01
CA ILE A 133 -12.34 -16.93 1.71
C ILE A 133 -12.18 -17.20 0.22
N SER A 134 -12.26 -16.15 -0.56
CA SER A 134 -12.48 -16.23 -2.00
C SER A 134 -11.17 -16.27 -2.81
N ALA A 135 -10.01 -16.32 -2.13
CA ALA A 135 -8.68 -16.55 -2.70
C ALA A 135 -7.78 -17.33 -1.73
N ILE A 136 -7.32 -18.50 -2.15
CA ILE A 136 -6.24 -19.27 -1.49
C ILE A 136 -4.92 -18.91 -2.19
N HIS A 137 -3.77 -19.06 -1.54
CA HIS A 137 -2.42 -18.79 -2.06
C HIS A 137 -2.03 -19.66 -3.28
N ASN A 138 -2.69 -19.43 -4.42
CA ASN A 138 -2.39 -19.96 -5.76
C ASN A 138 -2.38 -18.81 -6.77
N ASP A 139 -2.05 -19.08 -8.04
CA ASP A 139 -1.83 -18.01 -9.03
C ASP A 139 -3.05 -17.09 -9.22
N ALA A 140 -4.25 -17.67 -9.33
CA ALA A 140 -5.49 -16.90 -9.45
C ALA A 140 -5.81 -16.11 -8.17
N GLY A 141 -5.47 -16.65 -7.00
CA GLY A 141 -5.62 -15.99 -5.73
C GLY A 141 -4.70 -14.78 -5.58
N TYR A 142 -3.46 -14.85 -6.08
CA TYR A 142 -2.54 -13.72 -6.05
C TYR A 142 -3.04 -12.53 -6.86
N GLU A 143 -3.55 -12.76 -8.08
CA GLU A 143 -4.16 -11.69 -8.88
C GLU A 143 -5.33 -11.03 -8.17
N LYS A 144 -6.18 -11.82 -7.50
CA LYS A 144 -7.32 -11.31 -6.75
C LYS A 144 -6.91 -10.49 -5.54
N VAL A 145 -5.93 -10.96 -4.76
CA VAL A 145 -5.39 -10.22 -3.61
C VAL A 145 -4.77 -8.90 -4.05
N ARG A 146 -3.99 -8.89 -5.14
CA ARG A 146 -3.42 -7.65 -5.70
C ARG A 146 -4.50 -6.64 -6.06
N ARG A 147 -5.54 -7.09 -6.78
CA ARG A 147 -6.65 -6.23 -7.21
C ARG A 147 -7.37 -5.63 -6.01
N MET A 148 -7.76 -6.46 -5.05
CA MET A 148 -8.48 -6.01 -3.86
C MET A 148 -7.65 -5.08 -2.99
N LEU A 149 -6.35 -5.35 -2.82
CA LEU A 149 -5.47 -4.45 -2.08
C LEU A 149 -5.27 -3.12 -2.80
N ALA A 150 -5.07 -3.13 -4.12
CA ALA A 150 -4.99 -1.92 -4.92
C ALA A 150 -6.27 -1.07 -4.80
N ASP A 151 -7.44 -1.70 -4.82
CA ASP A 151 -8.73 -1.03 -4.68
C ASP A 151 -8.91 -0.37 -3.30
N GLN A 152 -8.35 -0.96 -2.23
CA GLN A 152 -8.34 -0.36 -0.88
C GLN A 152 -7.42 0.87 -0.77
N TYR A 153 -6.32 0.88 -1.53
CA TYR A 153 -5.37 1.99 -1.59
C TYR A 153 -5.78 3.09 -2.57
N ASN A 154 -6.80 2.85 -3.41
CA ASN A 154 -7.38 3.88 -4.25
C ASN A 154 -8.09 4.93 -3.37
N LEU A 155 -7.46 6.10 -3.19
CA LEU A 155 -8.01 7.19 -2.38
C LEU A 155 -9.45 7.55 -2.77
N GLY A 156 -9.83 7.40 -4.05
CA GLY A 156 -11.18 7.68 -4.53
C GLY A 156 -12.27 6.76 -3.98
N ASN A 157 -11.92 5.60 -3.42
CA ASN A 157 -12.85 4.68 -2.77
C ASN A 157 -12.98 4.92 -1.26
N ARG A 158 -12.02 5.65 -0.65
CA ARG A 158 -12.01 5.98 0.79
C ARG A 158 -12.61 7.35 1.07
N GLU A 159 -12.52 8.28 0.14
CA GLU A 159 -13.11 9.61 0.29
C GLU A 159 -14.61 9.58 -0.04
N PRO A 160 -15.48 10.13 0.82
CA PRO A 160 -16.89 10.21 0.53
C PRO A 160 -17.10 11.07 -0.74
N ASN A 161 -17.90 10.57 -1.68
CA ASN A 161 -18.19 11.28 -2.92
C ASN A 161 -19.19 12.40 -2.65
N ILE A 162 -18.66 13.57 -2.26
CA ILE A 162 -19.43 14.77 -1.94
C ILE A 162 -19.32 15.74 -3.11
N GLN A 163 -20.45 16.05 -3.73
CA GLN A 163 -20.52 16.95 -4.88
C GLN A 163 -21.31 18.21 -4.56
N VAL A 164 -20.91 19.32 -5.17
CA VAL A 164 -21.70 20.55 -5.15
C VAL A 164 -22.93 20.34 -6.03
N TYR A 165 -24.09 20.21 -5.38
CA TYR A 165 -25.36 20.01 -6.04
C TYR A 165 -26.03 21.32 -6.44
N ARG A 166 -25.88 22.35 -5.60
CA ARG A 166 -26.46 23.68 -5.85
C ARG A 166 -25.59 24.77 -5.26
N VAL A 167 -25.53 25.91 -5.94
CA VAL A 167 -24.91 27.14 -5.46
C VAL A 167 -25.97 28.23 -5.47
N ASP A 168 -26.21 28.88 -4.33
CA ASP A 168 -27.10 30.05 -4.28
C ASP A 168 -26.35 31.35 -4.64
N LEU A 169 -26.17 31.59 -5.94
CA LEU A 169 -25.39 32.74 -6.42
C LEU A 169 -26.04 34.11 -6.13
N PHE A 170 -27.35 34.15 -5.90
CA PHE A 170 -28.11 35.39 -5.79
C PHE A 170 -28.67 35.66 -4.39
N GLY A 171 -28.67 34.64 -3.53
CA GLY A 171 -29.01 34.75 -2.11
C GLY A 171 -27.78 34.85 -1.22
N ASP A 172 -27.66 33.93 -0.27
CA ASP A 172 -26.64 33.93 0.79
C ASP A 172 -25.30 33.30 0.38
N ARG A 173 -25.15 32.89 -0.88
CA ARG A 173 -23.95 32.18 -1.40
C ARG A 173 -23.70 30.83 -0.75
N SER A 174 -24.73 30.21 -0.18
CA SER A 174 -24.64 28.85 0.33
C SER A 174 -24.39 27.82 -0.79
N LEU A 175 -23.64 26.77 -0.42
CA LEU A 175 -23.43 25.58 -1.23
C LEU A 175 -24.25 24.44 -0.65
N THR A 176 -25.09 23.81 -1.47
CA THR A 176 -25.73 22.55 -1.13
C THR A 176 -24.85 21.41 -1.61
N LEU A 177 -24.34 20.61 -0.68
CA LEU A 177 -23.55 19.42 -0.96
C LEU A 177 -24.44 18.18 -0.96
N ARG A 178 -24.15 17.20 -1.83
CA ARG A 178 -24.81 15.90 -1.85
C ARG A 178 -23.76 14.80 -1.81
N HIS A 179 -23.93 13.85 -0.91
CA HIS A 179 -23.17 12.61 -0.90
C HIS A 179 -23.81 11.59 -1.85
N TYR A 180 -23.00 10.91 -2.64
CA TYR A 180 -23.40 9.75 -3.44
C TYR A 180 -22.71 8.49 -2.90
N GLU A 181 -23.49 7.56 -2.37
CA GLU A 181 -22.96 6.30 -1.85
C GLU A 181 -22.33 5.47 -2.98
N ALA A 182 -21.06 5.11 -2.81
CA ALA A 182 -20.38 4.13 -3.63
C ALA A 182 -20.45 2.76 -2.91
N SER A 183 -20.80 1.72 -3.65
CA SER A 183 -20.80 0.33 -3.15
C SER A 183 -21.67 0.09 -1.89
N ARG A 184 -22.73 0.88 -1.68
CA ARG A 184 -23.61 0.83 -0.48
C ARG A 184 -22.88 1.04 0.85
N ILE A 185 -21.72 1.70 0.83
CA ILE A 185 -20.96 2.03 2.03
C ILE A 185 -21.50 3.37 2.57
N PRO A 186 -22.15 3.39 3.75
CA PRO A 186 -22.65 4.62 4.34
C PRO A 186 -21.50 5.48 4.88
N LEU A 187 -21.78 6.76 5.16
CA LEU A 187 -20.85 7.62 5.88
C LEU A 187 -20.68 7.13 7.33
N GLY A 188 -19.51 7.35 7.93
CA GLY A 188 -19.21 6.89 9.29
C GLY A 188 -20.01 7.62 10.37
N ASP A 189 -20.02 7.07 11.59
CA ASP A 189 -20.81 7.57 12.73
C ASP A 189 -20.45 9.01 13.16
N THR A 190 -19.28 9.51 12.77
CA THR A 190 -18.79 10.87 13.07
C THR A 190 -19.30 11.95 12.09
N THR A 191 -20.08 11.57 11.08
CA THR A 191 -20.56 12.47 10.03
C THR A 191 -21.31 13.67 10.59
N ASP A 192 -22.22 13.45 11.52
CA ASP A 192 -23.03 14.52 12.13
C ASP A 192 -22.19 15.51 12.97
N GLU A 193 -21.05 15.08 13.51
CA GLU A 193 -20.13 15.98 14.20
C GLU A 193 -19.26 16.77 13.22
N MET A 194 -18.76 16.12 12.16
CA MET A 194 -17.97 16.79 11.12
C MET A 194 -18.77 17.87 10.39
N LEU A 195 -20.07 17.65 10.14
CA LEU A 195 -20.94 18.62 9.49
C LEU A 195 -21.26 19.87 10.33
N LYS A 196 -20.93 19.89 11.62
CA LYS A 196 -21.13 21.06 12.49
C LYS A 196 -19.98 22.08 12.39
N HIS A 197 -18.85 21.69 11.81
CA HIS A 197 -17.64 22.50 11.65
C HIS A 197 -17.47 23.00 10.22
#